data_AF-A0A6L3Y0Q0-F1
#
_entry.id   AF-A0A6L3Y0Q0-F1
#
_cell.length_a   1.000
_cell.length_b   1.000
_cell.length_c   1.000
_cell.angle_alpha   90.00
_cell.angle_beta   90.00
_cell.angle_gamma   90.00
#
_symmetry.space_group_name_H-M   'P 1'
#
loop_
_entity.id
_entity.type
_entity.pdbx_description
1 polymer ?
#
loop_
_entity_poly.entity_id
_entity_poly.type
_entity_poly.pdbx_seq_one_letter_code
_entity_poly.pdbx_strand_id
1 'polypeptide(L)'
;FRRYGFPQTPADLDAHPCIAYQFADGNHYQWELVQDGKHVTHRPEGQWAFSDSYMEAEAARLGLGLAYVPVELVADDLERGTLIRVLQRYSLRMDGLYLYYPHRNVSPALRAVIDTLKI
;
A
#
# COMPACT_ATOMS: atom_id res chain seq x y z
N PHE A 1 10.23 -13.00 9.14
CA PHE A 1 10.27 -12.64 10.58
C PHE A 1 11.31 -13.42 11.41
N ARG A 2 11.60 -14.72 11.20
CA ARG A 2 12.61 -15.45 12.01
C ARG A 2 14.00 -14.81 12.07
N ARG A 3 14.44 -14.16 10.98
CA ARG A 3 15.76 -13.51 10.88
C ARG A 3 15.79 -12.07 11.40
N TYR A 4 14.72 -11.31 11.20
CA TYR A 4 14.70 -9.86 11.41
C TYR A 4 13.81 -9.44 12.61
N GLY A 5 13.06 -10.36 13.21
CA GLY A 5 12.02 -10.02 14.17
C GLY A 5 10.81 -9.39 13.48
N PHE A 6 9.93 -8.73 14.25
CA PHE A 6 8.79 -7.94 13.76
C PHE A 6 9.10 -6.45 13.95
N PRO A 7 8.95 -5.62 12.90
CA PRO A 7 9.22 -4.19 13.01
C PRO A 7 8.19 -3.56 13.96
N GLN A 8 8.68 -2.79 14.94
CA GLN A 8 7.87 -2.08 15.93
C GLN A 8 7.73 -0.61 15.59
N THR A 9 8.67 -0.02 14.86
CA THR A 9 8.68 1.38 14.44
C THR A 9 9.02 1.51 12.96
N PRO A 10 8.67 2.62 12.29
CA PRO A 10 9.11 2.90 10.93
C PRO A 10 10.63 2.79 10.74
N ALA A 11 11.43 3.14 11.76
CA ALA A 11 12.88 3.03 11.70
C ALA A 11 13.38 1.57 11.60
N ASP A 12 12.60 0.60 12.10
CA ASP A 12 12.98 -0.81 11.99
C ASP A 12 12.90 -1.32 10.55
N LEU A 13 12.23 -0.60 9.63
CA LEU A 13 12.13 -0.98 8.22
C LEU A 13 13.49 -1.05 7.52
N ASP A 14 14.47 -0.25 7.96
CA ASP A 14 15.82 -0.23 7.39
C ASP A 14 16.56 -1.57 7.59
N ALA A 15 16.14 -2.37 8.59
CA ALA A 15 16.69 -3.69 8.86
C ALA A 15 15.94 -4.83 8.13
N HIS A 16 14.88 -4.51 7.38
CA HIS A 16 14.01 -5.48 6.74
C HIS A 16 14.11 -5.42 5.21
N PRO A 17 13.97 -6.57 4.51
CA PRO A 17 13.78 -6.55 3.07
C PRO A 17 12.41 -5.91 2.77
N CYS A 18 12.43 -4.72 2.15
CA CYS A 18 11.24 -4.01 1.72
C CYS A 18 11.08 -4.13 0.20
N ILE A 19 9.86 -4.44 -0.25
CA ILE A 19 9.50 -4.53 -1.66
C ILE A 19 9.13 -3.12 -2.13
N ALA A 20 9.71 -2.68 -3.25
CA ALA A 20 9.46 -1.35 -3.79
C ALA A 20 8.36 -1.38 -4.86
N TYR A 21 7.48 -0.39 -4.83
CA TYR A 21 6.66 -0.04 -5.99
C TYR A 21 7.44 0.91 -6.88
N GLN A 22 7.61 0.60 -8.16
CA GLN A 22 8.30 1.43 -9.14
C GLN A 22 7.28 2.06 -10.10
N PHE A 23 7.26 3.38 -10.13
CA PHE A 23 6.48 4.15 -11.09
C PHE A 23 7.07 4.06 -12.49
N ALA A 24 6.25 4.42 -13.50
CA ALA A 24 6.66 4.40 -14.90
C ALA A 24 7.84 5.35 -15.22
N ASP A 25 8.06 6.38 -14.39
CA ASP A 25 9.18 7.31 -14.49
C ASP A 25 10.49 6.76 -13.87
N GLY A 26 10.45 5.53 -13.32
CA GLY A 26 11.56 4.86 -12.67
C GLY A 26 11.74 5.21 -11.19
N ASN A 27 10.92 6.11 -10.64
CA ASN A 27 10.98 6.43 -9.22
C ASN A 27 10.30 5.35 -8.38
N HIS A 28 10.81 5.13 -7.17
CA HIS A 28 10.16 4.25 -6.20
C HIS A 28 9.19 5.03 -5.33
N TYR A 29 8.03 4.44 -5.04
CA TYR A 29 7.12 4.98 -4.06
C TYR A 29 7.76 4.96 -2.67
N GLN A 30 7.79 6.13 -2.04
CA GLN A 30 8.21 6.25 -0.65
C GLN A 30 7.00 5.94 0.21
N TRP A 31 7.11 4.92 1.05
CA TRP A 31 6.03 4.54 1.95
C TRP A 31 5.76 5.70 2.90
N GLU A 32 4.54 6.19 2.89
CA GLU A 32 4.11 7.28 3.74
C GLU A 32 3.53 6.71 5.03
N LEU A 33 4.14 7.08 6.16
CA LEU A 33 3.79 6.61 7.49
C LEU A 33 3.55 7.82 8.41
N VAL A 34 2.85 7.60 9.52
CA VAL A 34 2.57 8.64 10.52
C VAL A 34 3.05 8.20 11.89
N GLN A 35 4.04 8.91 12.44
CA GLN A 35 4.56 8.69 13.79
C GLN A 35 4.36 9.94 14.63
N ASP A 36 3.67 9.82 15.77
CA ASP A 36 3.41 10.93 16.71
C ASP A 36 2.78 12.16 16.03
N GLY A 37 1.87 11.92 15.07
CA GLY A 37 1.19 12.95 14.29
C GLY A 37 2.06 13.60 13.20
N LYS A 38 3.28 13.11 12.96
CA LYS A 38 4.17 13.60 11.91
C LYS A 38 4.27 12.59 10.77
N HIS A 39 4.26 13.10 9.54
CA HIS A 39 4.55 12.29 8.37
C HIS A 39 6.02 11.87 8.38
N VAL A 40 6.26 10.58 8.19
CA VAL A 40 7.56 9.95 8.02
C VAL A 40 7.51 9.17 6.73
N THR A 41 8.53 9.31 5.89
CA THR A 41 8.66 8.51 4.68
C THR A 41 9.74 7.46 4.86
N HIS A 42 9.48 6.26 4.35
CA HIS A 42 10.51 5.22 4.21
C HIS A 42 10.67 4.91 2.73
N ARG A 43 11.90 5.01 2.22
CA ARG A 43 12.22 4.58 0.88
C ARG A 43 12.60 3.09 0.95
N PRO A 44 11.85 2.19 0.31
CA PRO A 44 12.20 0.78 0.29
C PRO A 44 13.56 0.58 -0.37
N GLU A 45 14.51 0.03 0.37
CA GLU A 45 15.80 -0.39 -0.16
C GLU A 45 15.82 -1.93 -0.19
N GLY A 46 15.52 -2.49 -1.36
CA GLY A 46 15.38 -3.94 -1.52
C GLY A 46 15.75 -4.42 -2.92
N GLN A 47 15.83 -5.73 -3.06
CA GLN A 47 16.17 -6.38 -4.35
C GLN A 47 14.98 -6.44 -5.32
N TRP A 48 13.76 -6.23 -4.82
CA TRP A 48 12.53 -6.43 -5.56
C TRP A 48 11.81 -5.11 -5.75
N ALA A 49 11.59 -4.74 -7.00
CA ALA A 49 10.79 -3.61 -7.41
C ALA A 49 9.77 -4.06 -8.45
N PHE A 50 8.51 -3.67 -8.28
CA PHE A 50 7.41 -4.02 -9.19
C PHE A 50 6.62 -2.77 -9.56
N SER A 51 6.07 -2.73 -10.77
CA SER A 51 5.19 -1.65 -11.21
C SER A 51 3.69 -1.99 -11.06
N ASP A 52 3.37 -2.99 -10.24
CA ASP A 52 2.01 -3.51 -10.03
C ASP A 52 1.85 -3.96 -8.57
N SER A 53 0.89 -3.39 -7.84
CA SER A 53 0.61 -3.73 -6.45
C SER A 53 0.13 -5.18 -6.26
N TYR A 54 -0.46 -5.82 -7.28
CA TYR A 54 -0.78 -7.25 -7.20
C TYR A 54 0.51 -8.09 -7.14
N MET A 55 1.55 -7.70 -7.87
CA MET A 55 2.85 -8.37 -7.84
C MET A 55 3.58 -8.11 -6.51
N GLU A 56 3.47 -6.91 -5.93
CA GLU A 56 4.01 -6.64 -4.60
C GLU A 56 3.36 -7.53 -3.53
N ALA A 57 2.03 -7.66 -3.57
CA ALA A 57 1.30 -8.53 -2.66
C ALA A 57 1.72 -10.00 -2.82
N GLU A 58 1.87 -10.47 -4.07
CA GLU A 58 2.33 -11.83 -4.33
C GLU A 58 3.76 -12.08 -3.85
N ALA A 59 4.67 -11.12 -4.06
CA ALA A 59 6.03 -11.18 -3.54
C ALA A 59 6.04 -11.27 -2.00
N ALA A 60 5.14 -10.55 -1.31
CA ALA A 60 4.97 -10.67 0.14
C ALA A 60 4.45 -12.07 0.54
N ARG A 61 3.50 -12.65 -0.20
CA ARG A 61 3.00 -14.03 0.03
C ARG A 61 4.11 -15.08 -0.12
N LEU A 62 5.02 -14.87 -1.08
CA LEU A 62 6.20 -15.70 -1.28
C LEU A 62 7.30 -15.47 -0.22
N GLY A 63 7.10 -14.52 0.71
CA GLY A 63 8.03 -14.23 1.80
C GLY A 63 9.27 -13.44 1.39
N LEU A 64 9.21 -12.72 0.25
CA LEU A 64 10.35 -11.96 -0.28
C LEU A 64 10.63 -10.67 0.51
N GLY A 65 9.66 -10.18 1.29
CA GLY A 65 9.84 -8.99 2.12
C GLY A 65 8.55 -8.42 2.67
N LEU A 66 8.66 -7.21 3.20
CA LEU A 66 7.53 -6.37 3.58
C LEU A 66 7.03 -5.61 2.34
N ALA A 67 5.72 -5.55 2.15
CA ALA A 67 5.09 -4.77 1.09
C ALA A 67 4.16 -3.72 1.70
N TYR A 68 4.01 -2.59 1.00
CA TYR A 68 3.09 -1.52 1.36
C TYR A 68 2.00 -1.42 0.29
N VAL A 69 0.92 -2.17 0.50
CA VAL A 69 -0.18 -2.32 -0.46
C VAL A 69 -1.53 -1.99 0.17
N PRO A 70 -2.55 -1.62 -0.64
CA PRO A 70 -3.92 -1.49 -0.16
C PRO A 70 -4.41 -2.76 0.55
N VAL A 71 -5.14 -2.59 1.66
CA VAL A 71 -5.60 -3.73 2.48
C VAL A 71 -6.55 -4.63 1.71
N GLU A 72 -7.29 -4.07 0.75
CA GLU A 72 -8.25 -4.76 -0.10
C GLU A 72 -7.58 -5.86 -0.95
N LEU A 73 -6.30 -5.68 -1.31
CA LEU A 73 -5.55 -6.67 -2.10
C LEU A 73 -5.11 -7.90 -1.29
N VAL A 74 -5.13 -7.80 0.04
CA VAL A 74 -4.60 -8.81 0.97
C VAL A 74 -5.57 -9.16 2.10
N ALA A 75 -6.83 -8.72 2.02
CA ALA A 75 -7.81 -8.90 3.08
C ALA A 75 -7.98 -10.40 3.43
N ASP A 76 -8.19 -11.23 2.41
CA ASP A 76 -8.26 -12.68 2.53
C ASP A 76 -7.00 -13.30 3.16
N ASP A 77 -5.82 -12.77 2.84
CA ASP A 77 -4.56 -13.27 3.37
C ASP A 77 -4.40 -12.95 4.86
N LEU A 78 -4.84 -11.75 5.25
CA LEU A 78 -4.86 -11.31 6.65
C LEU A 78 -5.87 -12.13 7.46
N GLU A 79 -7.04 -12.44 6.90
CA GLU A 79 -8.04 -13.29 7.54
C GLU A 79 -7.55 -14.74 7.72
N ARG A 80 -6.88 -15.29 6.70
CA ARG A 80 -6.31 -16.65 6.75
C ARG A 80 -5.01 -16.73 7.55
N GLY A 81 -4.39 -15.60 7.87
CA GLY A 81 -3.08 -15.52 8.53
C GLY A 81 -1.91 -15.94 7.64
N THR A 82 -2.08 -16.00 6.31
CA THR A 82 -0.99 -16.22 5.35
C THR A 82 -0.10 -14.99 5.26
N LEU A 83 -0.69 -13.81 5.39
CA LEU A 83 -0.01 -12.55 5.62
C LEU A 83 -0.36 -12.00 7.00
N ILE A 84 0.51 -11.15 7.51
CA ILE A 84 0.28 -10.42 8.74
C ILE A 84 0.51 -8.94 8.51
N ARG A 85 -0.31 -8.10 9.13
CA ARG A 85 -0.11 -6.66 9.10
C ARG A 85 0.88 -6.25 10.18
N VAL A 86 1.91 -5.51 9.79
CA VAL A 86 2.88 -4.87 10.70
C VAL A 86 2.74 -3.35 10.62
N LEU A 87 3.26 -2.65 11.63
CA LEU A 87 3.25 -1.18 11.67
C LEU A 87 1.87 -0.51 11.49
N GLN A 88 0.77 -1.22 11.78
CA GLN A 88 -0.60 -0.72 11.59
C GLN A 88 -0.84 0.66 12.21
N ARG A 89 -0.22 0.95 13.36
CA ARG A 89 -0.37 2.24 14.05
C ARG A 89 0.25 3.42 13.28
N TYR A 90 1.13 3.14 12.33
CA TYR A 90 1.82 4.12 11.50
C TYR A 90 1.28 4.18 10.07
N SER A 91 0.50 3.19 9.64
CA SER A 91 -0.03 3.16 8.27
C SER A 91 -1.01 4.31 8.05
N LEU A 92 -0.94 4.93 6.86
CA LEU A 92 -1.94 5.88 6.44
C LEU A 92 -3.31 5.21 6.33
N ARG A 93 -4.34 5.93 6.75
CA ARG A 93 -5.70 5.65 6.31
C ARG A 93 -5.96 6.57 5.14
N MET A 94 -5.99 6.00 3.95
CA MET A 94 -6.44 6.74 2.78
C MET A 94 -7.95 6.93 2.89
N ASP A 95 -8.42 8.13 2.56
CA ASP A 95 -9.85 8.34 2.33
C ASP A 95 -10.30 7.48 1.13
N GLY A 96 -11.62 7.24 1.04
CA GLY A 96 -12.20 6.41 -0.01
C GLY A 96 -11.85 6.86 -1.43
N LEU A 97 -12.14 6.01 -2.40
CA LEU A 97 -11.90 6.31 -3.82
C LEU A 97 -12.77 7.49 -4.28
N TYR A 98 -12.15 8.40 -5.03
CA TYR A 98 -12.83 9.55 -5.61
C TYR A 98 -12.96 9.37 -7.14
N LEU A 99 -14.15 9.65 -7.67
CA LEU A 99 -14.39 9.70 -9.11
C LEU A 99 -14.06 11.11 -9.64
N TYR A 100 -13.06 11.21 -10.50
CA TYR A 100 -12.68 12.48 -11.13
C TYR A 100 -13.27 12.61 -12.53
N TYR A 101 -13.97 13.72 -12.78
CA TYR A 101 -14.47 14.09 -14.11
C TYR A 101 -14.15 15.57 -14.38
N PRO A 102 -13.36 15.89 -15.42
CA PRO A 102 -12.79 17.24 -15.59
C PRO A 102 -13.81 18.30 -16.05
N HIS A 103 -15.01 17.89 -16.48
CA HIS A 103 -16.06 18.81 -16.94
C HIS A 103 -17.15 18.98 -15.89
N ARG A 104 -17.74 20.18 -15.83
CA ARG A 104 -18.86 20.46 -14.92
C ARG A 104 -20.19 19.86 -15.42
N ASN A 105 -20.28 19.51 -16.70
CA ASN A 105 -21.49 18.97 -17.32
C ASN A 105 -21.60 17.46 -17.08
N VAL A 106 -22.32 17.07 -16.04
CA VAL A 106 -22.66 15.67 -15.77
C VAL A 106 -23.89 15.29 -16.58
N SER A 107 -23.72 14.48 -17.63
CA SER A 107 -24.83 13.93 -18.41
C SER A 107 -25.70 13.00 -17.55
N PRO A 108 -26.98 12.75 -17.93
CA PRO A 108 -27.82 11.79 -17.21
C PRO A 108 -27.19 10.39 -17.12
N ALA A 109 -26.50 9.96 -18.18
CA ALA A 109 -25.79 8.68 -18.20
C ALA A 109 -24.62 8.65 -17.20
N LEU A 110 -23.80 9.71 -17.15
CA LEU A 110 -22.71 9.81 -16.18
C LEU A 110 -23.24 9.89 -14.75
N ARG A 111 -24.36 10.59 -14.53
CA ARG A 111 -25.02 10.64 -13.23
C ARG A 111 -25.46 9.25 -12.75
N ALA A 112 -26.07 8.46 -13.64
CA ALA A 112 -26.46 7.09 -13.31
C ALA A 112 -25.25 6.23 -12.89
N VAL A 113 -24.11 6.37 -13.58
CA VAL A 113 -22.86 5.70 -13.21
C VAL A 113 -22.34 6.19 -11.86
N ILE A 114 -22.28 7.50 -11.64
CA ILE A 114 -21.84 8.10 -10.37
C ILE A 114 -22.69 7.58 -9.21
N ASP A 115 -24.01 7.57 -9.35
CA ASP A 115 -24.94 7.14 -8.30
C ASP A 115 -24.85 5.63 -8.05
N THR A 116 -24.46 4.84 -9.06
CA THR A 116 -24.21 3.39 -8.90
C THR A 116 -22.89 3.10 -8.20
N LEU A 117 -21.87 3.93 -8.41
CA LEU A 117 -20.51 3.72 -7.87
C LEU A 117 -20.29 4.37 -6.49
N LYS A 118 -21.18 5.27 -6.05
CA LYS A 118 -21.15 5.80 -4.69
C LYS A 118 -21.51 4.69 -3.71
N ILE A 119 -20.61 4.44 -2.76
CA ILE A 119 -20.78 3.52 -1.63
C ILE A 119 -21.19 4.31 -0.40
#